data_AF-A0A537HD06-F1
#
_entry.id   AF-A0A537HD06-F1
#
_cell.length_a   1.000
_cell.length_b   1.000
_cell.length_c   1.000
_cell.angle_alpha   90.00
_cell.angle_beta   90.00
_cell.angle_gamma   90.00
#
_symmetry.space_group_name_H-M   'P 1'
#
loop_
_entity.id
_entity.type
_entity.pdbx_description
1 polymer ?
#
loop_
_entity_poly.entity_id
_entity_poly.type
_entity_poly.pdbx_seq_one_letter_code
_entity_poly.pdbx_strand_id
1 'polypeptide(L)'
;MGEAQTAVEKENLRRYILRLRDRQSIGEVEQKSQDIIDQVLHLHEYVRARGIACYVNKDTEVDTRVLIRTALGQGKRVLVPVVKKGDVELFFSEIKDLGKELAPGTFGILEPKPEFVRPVSLDEVDVIFVPGIVWDREGYRLGWGRGYFD
;
A
#
# COMPACT_ATOMS: atom_id res chain seq x y z
N MET A 1 25.14 20.09 2.03
CA MET A 1 24.46 19.53 3.22
C MET A 1 24.81 18.04 3.26
N GLY A 2 25.27 17.52 4.39
CA GLY A 2 25.74 16.13 4.47
C GLY A 2 24.58 15.12 4.53
N GLU A 3 24.82 13.90 4.05
CA GLU A 3 23.83 12.79 4.03
C GLU A 3 23.21 12.53 5.41
N ALA A 4 24.01 12.64 6.47
CA ALA A 4 23.55 12.50 7.86
C ALA A 4 22.50 13.55 8.25
N GLN A 5 22.64 14.79 7.76
CA GLN A 5 21.70 15.87 8.06
C GLN A 5 20.36 15.65 7.34
N THR A 6 20.40 15.25 6.07
CA THR A 6 19.21 14.90 5.30
C THR A 6 18.47 13.68 5.89
N ALA A 7 19.20 12.69 6.43
CA ALA A 7 18.58 11.56 7.11
C ALA A 7 17.81 11.98 8.38
N VAL A 8 18.39 12.90 9.18
CA VAL A 8 17.74 13.46 10.37
C VAL A 8 16.49 14.27 10.01
N GLU A 9 16.56 15.08 8.96
CA GLU A 9 15.42 15.88 8.48
C GLU A 9 14.27 14.99 7.99
N LYS A 10 14.58 13.94 7.21
CA LYS A 10 13.60 12.93 6.79
C LYS A 10 12.93 12.27 7.98
N GLU A 11 13.70 11.89 8.99
CA GLU A 11 13.14 11.24 10.19
C GLU A 11 12.26 12.18 11.03
N ASN A 12 12.65 13.45 11.17
CA ASN A 12 11.83 14.46 11.82
C ASN A 12 10.49 14.66 11.10
N LEU A 13 10.53 14.71 9.76
CA LEU A 13 9.33 14.87 8.95
C LEU A 13 8.41 13.65 9.04
N ARG A 14 8.95 12.42 8.98
CA ARG A 14 8.17 11.19 9.20
C ARG A 14 7.43 11.24 10.53
N ARG A 15 8.14 11.50 11.63
CA ARG A 15 7.55 11.56 12.98
C ARG A 15 6.47 12.62 13.10
N TYR A 16 6.67 13.79 12.50
CA TYR A 16 5.70 14.87 12.50
C TYR A 16 4.42 14.48 11.76
N ILE A 17 4.53 13.96 10.54
CA ILE A 17 3.36 13.60 9.72
C ILE A 17 2.62 12.38 10.30
N LEU A 18 3.34 11.37 10.79
CA LEU A 18 2.71 10.22 11.46
C LEU A 18 1.90 10.67 12.68
N ARG A 19 2.42 11.60 13.49
CA ARG A 19 1.67 12.16 14.63
C ARG A 19 0.39 12.87 14.19
N LEU A 20 0.40 13.59 13.07
CA LEU A 20 -0.81 14.22 12.53
C LEU A 20 -1.80 13.16 12.03
N ARG A 21 -1.30 12.14 11.33
CA ARG A 21 -2.11 11.06 10.77
C ARG A 21 -2.78 10.23 11.86
N ASP A 22 -2.05 9.90 12.92
CA ASP A 22 -2.50 9.06 14.04
C ASP A 22 -3.49 9.78 14.99
N ARG A 23 -3.65 11.10 14.83
CA ARG A 23 -4.67 11.88 15.55
C ARG A 23 -6.03 11.89 14.85
N GLN A 24 -6.11 11.40 13.62
CA GLN A 24 -7.37 11.31 12.90
C GLN A 24 -8.24 10.24 13.55
N SER A 25 -9.52 10.55 13.70
CA SER A 25 -10.53 9.58 14.12
C SER A 25 -10.74 8.52 13.04
N ILE A 26 -11.32 7.38 13.45
CA ILE A 26 -11.67 6.29 12.54
C ILE A 26 -12.59 6.80 11.41
N GLY A 27 -13.61 7.60 11.75
CA GLY A 27 -14.52 8.17 10.76
C GLY A 27 -13.85 9.13 9.77
N GLU A 28 -12.85 9.91 10.20
CA GLU A 28 -12.08 10.75 9.28
C GLU A 28 -11.21 9.93 8.32
N VAL A 29 -10.58 8.86 8.82
CA VAL A 29 -9.79 7.95 7.98
C VAL A 29 -10.70 7.25 6.98
N GLU A 30 -11.86 6.76 7.41
CA GLU A 30 -12.85 6.10 6.54
C GLU A 30 -13.36 7.06 5.45
N GLN A 31 -13.79 8.27 5.82
CA GLN A 31 -14.28 9.25 4.85
C GLN A 31 -13.21 9.65 3.83
N LYS A 32 -12.01 10.01 4.29
CA LYS A 32 -10.91 10.37 3.40
C LYS A 32 -10.48 9.20 2.51
N SER A 33 -10.53 7.98 3.03
CA SER A 33 -10.25 6.78 2.24
C SER A 33 -11.29 6.61 1.14
N GLN A 34 -12.58 6.77 1.46
CA GLN A 34 -13.65 6.71 0.46
C GLN A 34 -13.45 7.76 -0.63
N ASP A 35 -13.18 9.02 -0.26
CA ASP A 35 -12.96 10.10 -1.21
C ASP A 35 -11.78 9.81 -2.17
N ILE A 36 -10.68 9.25 -1.63
CA ILE A 36 -9.51 8.84 -2.41
C ILE A 36 -9.87 7.67 -3.33
N ILE A 37 -10.54 6.64 -2.82
CA ILE A 37 -10.92 5.48 -3.63
C ILE A 37 -11.88 5.90 -4.74
N ASP A 38 -12.86 6.76 -4.47
CA ASP A 38 -13.77 7.27 -5.49
C ASP A 38 -13.00 7.96 -6.63
N GLN A 39 -12.00 8.79 -6.32
CA GLN A 39 -11.15 9.38 -7.35
C GLN A 39 -10.38 8.32 -8.15
N VAL A 40 -9.77 7.34 -7.46
CA VAL A 40 -9.03 6.24 -8.10
C VAL A 40 -9.91 5.45 -9.07
N LEU A 41 -11.15 5.14 -8.69
CA LEU A 41 -12.08 4.38 -9.53
C LEU A 41 -12.46 5.10 -10.83
N HIS A 42 -12.27 6.43 -10.90
CA HIS A 42 -12.51 7.24 -12.10
C HIS A 42 -11.23 7.52 -12.91
N LEU A 43 -10.04 7.13 -12.43
CA LEU A 43 -8.81 7.29 -13.19
C LEU A 43 -8.81 6.37 -14.43
N HIS A 44 -8.46 6.93 -15.58
CA HIS A 44 -8.43 6.20 -16.85
C HIS A 44 -7.46 5.00 -16.78
N GLU A 45 -6.33 5.16 -16.10
CA GLU A 45 -5.32 4.12 -15.84
C GLU A 45 -5.94 2.94 -15.08
N TYR A 46 -6.67 3.22 -13.99
CA TYR A 46 -7.33 2.18 -13.20
C TYR A 46 -8.45 1.49 -13.98
N VAL A 47 -9.30 2.28 -14.66
CA VAL A 47 -10.44 1.75 -15.42
C VAL A 47 -9.97 0.75 -16.46
N ARG A 48 -8.88 1.06 -17.18
CA ARG A 48 -8.31 0.20 -18.22
C ARG A 48 -7.43 -0.94 -17.71
N ALA A 49 -6.95 -0.86 -16.48
CA ALA A 49 -6.10 -1.89 -15.90
C ALA A 49 -6.81 -3.25 -15.88
N ARG A 50 -6.13 -4.29 -16.34
CA ARG A 50 -6.54 -5.70 -16.18
C ARG A 50 -5.97 -6.29 -14.90
N GLY A 51 -4.87 -5.72 -14.39
CA GLY A 51 -4.29 -6.10 -13.11
C GLY A 51 -3.77 -4.89 -12.31
N ILE A 52 -3.85 -4.98 -10.99
CA ILE A 52 -3.28 -3.99 -10.06
C ILE A 52 -2.40 -4.68 -9.01
N ALA A 53 -1.37 -3.98 -8.55
CA ALA A 53 -0.69 -4.28 -7.29
C ALA A 53 -1.08 -3.24 -6.24
N CYS A 54 -1.52 -3.67 -5.06
CA CYS A 54 -2.02 -2.78 -4.01
C CYS A 54 -1.55 -3.24 -2.64
N TYR A 55 -1.04 -2.31 -1.82
CA TYR A 55 -0.74 -2.60 -0.42
C TYR A 55 -2.03 -2.82 0.37
N VAL A 56 -1.97 -3.65 1.42
CA VAL A 56 -3.04 -3.74 2.41
C VAL A 56 -2.73 -2.76 3.53
N ASN A 57 -3.67 -1.87 3.84
CA ASN A 57 -3.45 -0.74 4.74
C ASN A 57 -3.03 -1.18 6.15
N LYS A 58 -2.17 -0.36 6.77
CA LYS A 58 -1.76 -0.50 8.17
C LYS A 58 -2.23 0.71 8.99
N ASP A 59 -2.79 0.45 10.17
CA ASP A 59 -3.22 1.47 11.13
C ASP A 59 -4.12 2.55 10.47
N THR A 60 -3.66 3.80 10.48
CA THR A 60 -4.34 5.02 9.98
C THR A 60 -3.96 5.36 8.52
N GLU A 61 -3.37 4.43 7.78
CA GLU A 61 -3.22 4.54 6.34
C GLU A 61 -4.59 4.55 5.63
N VAL A 62 -4.61 5.07 4.40
CA VAL A 62 -5.78 4.96 3.51
C VAL A 62 -6.24 3.52 3.46
N ASP A 63 -7.53 3.27 3.74
CA ASP A 63 -8.12 1.93 3.73
C ASP A 63 -8.30 1.41 2.29
N THR A 64 -7.28 0.72 1.80
CA THR A 64 -7.25 0.14 0.46
C THR A 64 -8.05 -1.15 0.34
N ARG A 65 -8.61 -1.70 1.43
CA ARG A 65 -9.39 -2.95 1.38
C ARG A 65 -10.64 -2.81 0.52
N VAL A 66 -11.23 -1.61 0.46
CA VAL A 66 -12.35 -1.30 -0.43
C VAL A 66 -11.90 -1.39 -1.89
N LEU A 67 -10.79 -0.74 -2.24
CA LEU A 67 -10.22 -0.79 -3.60
C LEU A 67 -9.89 -2.23 -4.04
N ILE A 68 -9.28 -3.01 -3.15
CA ILE A 68 -8.94 -4.41 -3.41
C ILE A 68 -10.20 -5.24 -3.68
N ARG A 69 -11.23 -5.12 -2.83
CA ARG A 69 -12.51 -5.82 -3.05
C ARG A 69 -13.17 -5.40 -4.36
N THR A 70 -13.16 -4.11 -4.68
CA THR A 70 -13.73 -3.59 -5.93
C THR A 70 -12.99 -4.15 -7.14
N ALA A 71 -11.65 -4.14 -7.13
CA ALA A 71 -10.85 -4.68 -8.22
C ALA A 71 -11.09 -6.19 -8.43
N LEU A 72 -11.13 -6.98 -7.34
CA LEU A 72 -11.48 -8.40 -7.39
C LEU A 72 -12.89 -8.62 -7.96
N GLY A 73 -13.88 -7.84 -7.51
CA GLY A 73 -15.27 -7.92 -8.00
C GLY A 73 -15.43 -7.53 -9.48
N GLN A 74 -14.54 -6.67 -9.99
CA GLN A 74 -14.45 -6.33 -11.40
C GLN A 74 -13.68 -7.37 -12.24
N GLY A 75 -13.19 -8.45 -11.62
CA GLY A 75 -12.41 -9.49 -12.30
C GLY A 75 -10.98 -9.07 -12.65
N LYS A 76 -10.47 -7.97 -12.07
CA LYS A 76 -9.06 -7.58 -12.23
C LYS A 76 -8.18 -8.53 -11.44
N ARG A 77 -6.97 -8.80 -11.95
CA ARG A 77 -5.91 -9.46 -11.17
C ARG A 77 -5.48 -8.52 -10.05
N VAL A 78 -5.36 -9.02 -8.82
CA VAL A 78 -4.91 -8.22 -7.67
C VAL A 78 -3.71 -8.88 -7.02
N LEU A 79 -2.61 -8.13 -6.96
CA LEU A 79 -1.40 -8.52 -6.24
C LEU A 79 -1.29 -7.72 -4.95
N VAL A 80 -0.84 -8.37 -3.87
CA VAL A 80 -0.49 -7.73 -2.60
C VAL A 80 0.99 -7.97 -2.28
N PRO A 81 1.69 -7.01 -1.64
CA PRO A 81 3.06 -7.21 -1.22
C PRO A 81 3.15 -8.23 -0.08
N VAL A 82 4.20 -9.03 -0.09
CA VAL A 82 4.53 -10.00 0.96
C VAL A 82 5.98 -9.77 1.38
N VAL A 83 6.22 -9.63 2.67
CA VAL A 83 7.59 -9.47 3.19
C VAL A 83 8.28 -10.83 3.22
N LYS A 84 9.45 -10.92 2.59
CA LYS A 84 10.30 -12.11 2.67
C LYS A 84 10.92 -12.19 4.07
N LYS A 85 10.64 -13.26 4.81
CA LYS A 85 11.17 -13.44 6.18
C LYS A 85 12.70 -13.43 6.17
N GLY A 86 13.28 -12.53 6.96
CA GLY A 86 14.74 -12.43 7.14
C GLY A 86 15.45 -11.46 6.19
N ASP A 87 14.76 -10.96 5.16
CA ASP A 87 15.30 -10.04 4.16
C ASP A 87 14.54 -8.71 4.13
N VAL A 88 15.18 -7.66 3.61
CA VAL A 88 14.52 -6.39 3.29
C VAL A 88 14.03 -6.44 1.83
N GLU A 89 13.27 -7.50 1.50
CA GLU A 89 12.73 -7.73 0.16
C GLU A 89 11.21 -7.92 0.21
N LEU A 90 10.53 -7.33 -0.76
CA LEU A 90 9.14 -7.64 -1.07
C LEU A 90 9.07 -8.52 -2.31
N PHE A 91 8.14 -9.45 -2.30
CA PHE A 91 7.60 -10.02 -3.52
C PHE A 91 6.08 -9.79 -3.55
N PHE A 92 5.46 -9.95 -4.72
CA PHE A 92 4.04 -9.74 -4.89
C PHE A 92 3.33 -11.07 -5.09
N SER A 93 2.19 -11.25 -4.44
CA SER A 93 1.39 -12.46 -4.52
C SER A 93 -0.01 -12.15 -5.00
N GLU A 94 -0.51 -12.92 -5.96
CA GLU A 94 -1.89 -12.80 -6.41
C GLU A 94 -2.85 -13.30 -5.34
N ILE A 95 -3.92 -12.54 -5.11
CA ILE A 95 -5.05 -12.93 -4.27
C ILE A 95 -6.33 -13.03 -5.10
N LYS A 96 -7.23 -13.90 -4.65
CA LYS A 96 -8.55 -14.13 -5.25
C LYS A 96 -9.68 -13.76 -4.28
N ASP A 97 -9.42 -13.76 -2.98
CA ASP A 97 -10.41 -13.42 -1.95
C ASP A 97 -9.72 -12.74 -0.75
N LEU A 98 -9.96 -11.44 -0.58
CA LEU A 98 -9.38 -10.63 0.51
C LEU A 98 -9.73 -11.20 1.90
N GLY A 99 -10.97 -11.68 2.09
CA GLY A 99 -11.47 -12.10 3.40
C GLY A 99 -11.03 -13.51 3.80
N LYS A 100 -10.75 -14.38 2.82
CA LYS A 100 -10.38 -15.77 3.07
C LYS A 100 -8.88 -16.02 3.01
N GLU A 101 -8.19 -15.35 2.11
CA GLU A 101 -6.80 -15.69 1.79
C GLU A 101 -5.78 -14.94 2.62
N LEU A 102 -6.16 -13.82 3.26
CA LEU A 102 -5.25 -13.03 4.08
C LEU A 102 -5.34 -13.39 5.57
N ALA A 103 -4.21 -13.23 6.26
CA ALA A 103 -4.10 -13.30 7.72
C ALA A 103 -3.07 -12.28 8.22
N PRO A 104 -3.09 -11.89 9.51
CA PRO A 104 -2.04 -11.04 10.07
C PRO A 104 -0.66 -11.64 9.86
N GLY A 105 0.22 -10.88 9.22
CA GLY A 105 1.59 -11.25 8.89
C GLY A 105 2.59 -10.25 9.45
N THR A 106 3.58 -9.90 8.64
CA THR A 106 4.69 -9.03 9.06
C THR A 106 4.21 -7.63 9.45
N PHE A 107 4.71 -7.10 10.58
CA PHE A 107 4.33 -5.79 11.14
C PHE A 107 2.83 -5.63 11.44
N GLY A 108 2.08 -6.73 11.55
CA GLY A 108 0.63 -6.71 11.75
C GLY A 108 -0.18 -6.41 10.48
N ILE A 109 0.48 -6.32 9.32
CA ILE A 109 -0.18 -6.13 8.02
C ILE A 109 -0.75 -7.46 7.58
N LEU A 110 -1.93 -7.45 6.94
CA LEU A 110 -2.50 -8.65 6.36
C LEU A 110 -1.66 -9.12 5.15
N GLU A 111 -1.17 -10.35 5.22
CA GLU A 111 -0.43 -11.04 4.15
C GLU A 111 -1.17 -12.31 3.72
N PRO A 112 -0.97 -12.82 2.50
CA PRO A 112 -1.51 -14.10 2.08
C PRO A 112 -1.06 -15.22 3.02
N LYS A 113 -2.01 -16.07 3.45
CA LYS A 113 -1.68 -17.28 4.19
C LYS A 113 -0.77 -18.17 3.33
N PRO A 114 0.12 -18.98 3.93
CA PRO A 114 1.10 -19.78 3.20
C PRO A 114 0.52 -20.60 2.04
N GLU A 115 -0.68 -21.18 2.22
CA GLU A 115 -1.38 -21.98 1.22
C GLU A 115 -1.97 -21.18 0.05
N PHE A 116 -2.08 -19.86 0.18
CA PHE A 116 -2.58 -18.95 -0.86
C PHE A 116 -1.48 -18.07 -1.45
N VAL A 117 -0.22 -18.27 -1.07
CA VAL A 117 0.92 -17.57 -1.67
C VAL A 117 1.08 -18.02 -3.13
N ARG A 118 0.92 -17.07 -4.05
CA ARG A 118 1.06 -17.26 -5.50
C ARG A 118 1.90 -16.12 -6.05
N PRO A 119 3.24 -16.24 -6.01
CA PRO A 119 4.13 -15.18 -6.46
C PRO A 119 3.87 -14.82 -7.92
N VAL A 120 3.72 -13.54 -8.20
CA VAL A 120 3.53 -12.98 -9.54
C VAL A 120 4.42 -11.75 -9.67
N SER A 121 5.06 -11.61 -10.83
CA SER A 121 5.93 -10.47 -11.11
C SER A 121 5.10 -9.20 -11.37
N LEU A 122 5.67 -8.03 -11.06
CA LEU A 122 4.96 -6.75 -11.18
C LEU A 122 4.70 -6.33 -12.64
N ASP A 123 5.40 -6.90 -13.62
CA ASP A 123 5.16 -6.71 -15.06
C ASP A 123 3.83 -7.30 -15.54
N GLU A 124 3.19 -8.14 -14.73
CA GLU A 124 1.88 -8.74 -14.98
C GLU A 124 0.69 -7.83 -14.55
N VAL A 125 0.97 -6.62 -14.06
CA VAL A 125 -0.06 -5.64 -13.68
C VAL A 125 0.18 -4.28 -14.34
N ASP A 126 -0.91 -3.52 -14.53
CA ASP A 126 -0.87 -2.23 -15.24
C ASP A 126 -0.70 -1.05 -14.29
N VAL A 127 -1.11 -1.20 -13.02
CA VAL A 127 -1.10 -0.13 -12.00
C VAL A 127 -0.56 -0.66 -10.69
N ILE A 128 0.33 0.10 -10.05
CA ILE A 128 0.79 -0.15 -8.69
C ILE A 128 0.37 1.00 -7.76
N PHE A 129 -0.27 0.67 -6.66
CA PHE A 129 -0.56 1.59 -5.56
C PHE A 129 0.56 1.47 -4.53
N VAL A 130 1.41 2.49 -4.47
CA VAL A 130 2.59 2.52 -3.60
C VAL A 130 2.23 3.25 -2.29
N PRO A 131 2.50 2.66 -1.11
CA PRO A 131 2.29 3.34 0.17
C PRO A 131 3.38 4.38 0.44
N GLY A 132 3.04 5.41 1.21
CA GLY A 132 3.98 6.46 1.62
C GLY A 132 3.47 7.26 2.82
N ILE A 133 4.40 7.91 3.52
CA ILE A 133 4.09 8.81 4.65
C ILE A 133 3.95 10.23 4.13
N VAL A 134 4.87 10.66 3.28
CA VAL A 134 4.89 12.01 2.71
C VAL A 134 5.05 11.92 1.21
N TRP A 135 4.33 12.78 0.52
CA TRP A 135 4.43 13.02 -0.91
C TRP A 135 4.52 14.52 -1.13
N ASP A 136 5.31 14.95 -2.10
CA ASP A 136 5.24 16.31 -2.61
C ASP A 136 4.60 16.36 -4.00
N ARG A 137 4.47 17.57 -4.56
CA ARG A 137 3.85 17.79 -5.87
C ARG A 137 4.72 17.38 -7.04
N GLU A 138 6.02 17.15 -6.82
CA GLU A 138 6.95 16.67 -7.85
C GLU A 138 7.03 15.14 -7.88
N GLY A 139 6.36 14.46 -6.94
CA GLY A 139 6.28 13.00 -6.87
C GLY A 139 7.35 12.37 -5.98
N TYR A 140 8.12 13.16 -5.23
CA TYR A 140 9.02 12.58 -4.24
C TYR A 140 8.22 11.94 -3.12
N ARG A 141 8.65 10.73 -2.74
CA ARG A 141 8.02 9.90 -1.72
C ARG A 141 8.94 9.71 -0.53
N LEU A 142 8.40 9.86 0.66
CA LEU A 142 9.04 9.44 1.90
C LEU A 142 8.30 8.23 2.47
N GLY A 143 8.90 7.06 2.31
CA GLY A 143 8.42 5.82 2.92
C GLY A 143 8.88 5.64 4.37
N TRP A 144 8.66 4.45 4.91
CA TRP A 144 9.00 4.03 6.27
C TRP A 144 10.52 3.85 6.52
N GLY A 145 11.38 4.18 5.56
CA GLY A 145 12.85 4.14 5.69
C GLY A 145 13.49 2.77 5.50
N ARG A 146 12.72 1.75 5.08
CA ARG A 146 13.23 0.39 4.81
C ARG A 146 13.47 0.08 3.33
N GLY A 147 13.16 1.00 2.41
CA GLY A 147 13.45 0.79 0.98
C GLY A 147 12.60 -0.24 0.24
N TYR A 148 11.58 -0.82 0.87
CA TYR A 148 10.76 -1.88 0.25
C TYR A 148 10.06 -1.50 -1.07
N PHE A 149 9.84 -0.20 -1.31
CA PHE A 149 9.18 0.34 -2.51
C PHE A 149 10.03 1.44 -3.16
N ASP A 150 11.32 1.53 -2.79
CA ASP A 150 12.25 2.52 -3.34
C ASP A 150 12.89 2.01 -4.64
#